data_AF-A0A2E1NFD5-F1
#
_entry.id   AF-A0A2E1NFD5-F1
#
_cell.length_a   1.000
_cell.length_b   1.000
_cell.length_c   1.000
_cell.angle_alpha   90.00
_cell.angle_beta   90.00
_cell.angle_gamma   90.00
#
_symmetry.space_group_name_H-M   'P 1'
#
loop_
_entity.id
_entity.type
_entity.pdbx_description
1 polymer ?
#
loop_
_entity_poly.entity_id
_entity_poly.type
_entity_poly.pdbx_seq_one_letter_code
_entity_poly.pdbx_strand_id
1 'polypeptide(L)'
;MGKILKKKNYGFTLLELVVAISILGIMIGGSIVRYSKVTRTAQREQNRANIVIIREAFFQYFYRNHMDGNPHFPPSPQNENNLMDETWTSSAIDSTISGLRPKDLFVTREVPTNNLKTPFSYTNHTVYDSLAKELRYYIVIKDLDYDSPTYQESYEYSI
;
A
#
# COMPACT_ATOMS: atom_id res chain seq x y z
N MET A 1 -70.00 11.42 32.45
CA MET A 1 -70.12 10.81 31.10
C MET A 1 -68.72 10.40 30.64
N GLY A 2 -68.27 9.18 30.97
CA GLY A 2 -66.90 8.73 30.68
C GLY A 2 -66.83 7.98 29.36
N LYS A 3 -66.15 8.53 28.34
CA LYS A 3 -65.86 7.82 27.09
C LYS A 3 -64.71 6.83 27.34
N ILE A 4 -65.01 5.54 27.32
CA ILE A 4 -64.02 4.47 27.35
C ILE A 4 -63.39 4.36 25.95
N LEU A 5 -62.12 4.73 25.83
CA LEU A 5 -61.31 4.53 24.63
C LEU A 5 -60.91 3.05 24.55
N LYS A 6 -61.49 2.29 23.61
CA LYS A 6 -61.08 0.91 23.32
C LYS A 6 -59.67 0.92 22.70
N LYS A 7 -58.68 0.38 23.42
CA LYS A 7 -57.36 0.04 22.87
C LYS A 7 -57.53 -1.07 21.82
N LYS A 8 -57.19 -0.80 20.57
CA LYS A 8 -57.10 -1.82 19.51
C LYS A 8 -55.73 -2.50 19.60
N ASN A 9 -55.72 -3.75 20.06
CA ASN A 9 -54.54 -4.61 20.00
C ASN A 9 -54.52 -5.29 18.62
N TYR A 10 -53.75 -4.73 17.70
CA TYR A 10 -53.44 -5.37 16.42
C TYR A 10 -52.35 -6.42 16.67
N GLY A 11 -52.73 -7.69 16.71
CA GLY A 11 -51.78 -8.80 16.77
C GLY A 11 -51.10 -9.00 15.42
N PHE A 12 -49.85 -9.44 15.45
CA PHE A 12 -49.06 -9.74 14.25
C PHE A 12 -49.68 -10.94 13.51
N THR A 13 -49.88 -10.82 12.19
CA THR A 13 -50.41 -11.92 11.37
C THR A 13 -49.29 -12.83 10.88
N LEU A 14 -49.60 -14.12 10.63
CA LEU A 14 -48.66 -15.03 9.97
C LEU A 14 -48.22 -14.52 8.60
N LEU A 15 -49.11 -13.82 7.89
CA LEU A 15 -48.82 -13.22 6.59
C LEU A 15 -47.75 -12.12 6.71
N GLU A 16 -47.86 -11.23 7.71
CA GLU A 16 -46.83 -10.21 7.97
C GLU A 16 -45.49 -10.84 8.33
N LEU A 17 -45.49 -11.94 9.08
CA LEU A 17 -44.24 -12.64 9.42
C LEU A 17 -43.59 -13.24 8.17
N VAL A 18 -44.36 -13.89 7.30
CA VAL A 18 -43.86 -14.47 6.04
C VAL A 18 -43.31 -13.39 5.11
N VAL A 19 -44.03 -12.28 4.96
CA VAL A 19 -43.57 -11.15 4.13
C VAL A 19 -42.27 -10.55 4.70
N ALA A 20 -42.18 -10.38 6.02
CA ALA A 20 -40.98 -9.83 6.66
C ALA A 20 -39.74 -10.72 6.45
N ILE A 21 -39.86 -12.05 6.63
CA ILE A 21 -38.72 -12.97 6.42
C ILE A 21 -38.31 -13.06 4.95
N SER A 22 -39.26 -12.95 4.01
CA SER A 22 -38.96 -12.94 2.58
C SER A 22 -38.16 -11.70 2.18
N ILE A 23 -38.55 -10.51 2.67
CA ILE A 23 -37.80 -9.28 2.42
C ILE A 23 -36.40 -9.34 3.05
N LEU A 24 -36.30 -9.84 4.30
CA LEU A 24 -35.02 -10.07 4.97
C LEU A 24 -34.10 -11.01 4.18
N GLY A 25 -34.63 -12.12 3.66
CA GLY A 25 -33.88 -13.08 2.84
C GLY A 25 -33.33 -12.46 1.54
N ILE A 26 -34.14 -11.65 0.85
CA ILE A 26 -33.72 -10.94 -0.36
C ILE A 26 -32.62 -9.92 -0.06
N MET A 27 -32.75 -9.15 1.04
CA MET A 27 -31.76 -8.13 1.40
C MET A 27 -30.40 -8.71 1.79
N ILE A 28 -30.39 -9.83 2.52
CA ILE A 28 -29.15 -10.51 2.93
C ILE A 28 -28.42 -11.07 1.70
N GLY A 29 -29.15 -11.62 0.72
CA GLY A 29 -28.57 -12.25 -0.48
C GLY A 29 -27.83 -11.29 -1.41
N GLY A 30 -28.27 -10.04 -1.56
CA GLY A 30 -27.71 -9.10 -2.54
C GLY A 30 -26.53 -8.25 -2.06
N SER A 31 -26.46 -7.96 -0.76
CA SER A 31 -25.63 -6.85 -0.24
C SER A 31 -24.19 -7.24 0.08
N ILE A 32 -23.93 -8.52 0.40
CA ILE A 32 -22.64 -8.97 0.96
C ILE A 32 -21.57 -9.22 -0.13
N VAL A 33 -21.96 -9.63 -1.34
CA VAL A 33 -21.01 -10.20 -2.33
C VAL A 33 -20.15 -9.13 -3.02
N ARG A 34 -20.61 -7.88 -3.16
CA ARG A 34 -19.88 -6.84 -3.91
C ARG A 34 -18.79 -6.12 -3.11
N TYR A 35 -18.92 -6.07 -1.78
CA TYR A 35 -18.03 -5.26 -0.95
C TYR A 35 -16.57 -5.75 -0.98
N SER A 36 -16.35 -7.06 -0.94
CA SER A 36 -15.00 -7.64 -0.80
C SER A 36 -14.10 -7.46 -2.02
N LYS A 37 -14.65 -7.51 -3.24
CA LYS A 37 -13.86 -7.39 -4.47
C LYS A 37 -13.40 -5.94 -4.69
N VAL A 38 -14.31 -4.99 -4.51
CA VAL A 38 -14.01 -3.56 -4.72
C VAL A 38 -12.98 -3.06 -3.72
N THR A 39 -13.11 -3.42 -2.43
CA THR A 39 -12.13 -3.05 -1.41
C THR A 39 -10.76 -3.65 -1.69
N ARG A 40 -10.70 -4.93 -2.08
CA ARG A 40 -9.43 -5.60 -2.40
C ARG A 40 -8.73 -4.98 -3.61
N THR A 41 -9.48 -4.59 -4.65
CA THR A 41 -8.93 -3.85 -5.78
C THR A 41 -8.41 -2.48 -5.34
N ALA A 42 -9.17 -1.73 -4.55
CA ALA A 42 -8.74 -0.43 -4.05
C ALA A 42 -7.45 -0.51 -3.22
N GLN A 43 -7.33 -1.51 -2.34
CA GLN A 43 -6.12 -1.77 -1.57
C GLN A 43 -4.92 -2.12 -2.46
N ARG A 44 -5.14 -2.92 -3.52
CA ARG A 44 -4.07 -3.24 -4.50
C ARG A 44 -3.56 -1.99 -5.20
N GLU A 45 -4.46 -1.13 -5.67
CA GLU A 45 -4.09 0.12 -6.34
C GLU A 45 -3.43 1.10 -5.38
N GLN A 46 -3.82 1.13 -4.10
CA GLN A 46 -3.13 1.89 -3.07
C GLN A 46 -1.68 1.43 -2.90
N ASN A 47 -1.43 0.12 -2.81
CA ASN A 47 -0.07 -0.42 -2.68
C ASN A 47 0.79 -0.06 -3.89
N ARG A 48 0.23 -0.17 -5.11
CA ARG A 48 0.91 0.23 -6.35
C ARG A 48 1.25 1.72 -6.37
N ALA A 49 0.31 2.57 -5.97
CA ALA A 49 0.55 4.00 -5.85
C ALA A 49 1.68 4.30 -4.85
N ASN A 50 1.71 3.61 -3.71
CA ASN A 50 2.77 3.75 -2.72
C ASN A 50 4.15 3.33 -3.27
N ILE A 51 4.23 2.24 -4.04
CA ILE A 51 5.46 1.82 -4.73
C ILE A 51 5.93 2.89 -5.73
N VAL A 52 5.02 3.49 -6.49
CA VAL A 52 5.34 4.59 -7.41
C VAL A 52 5.86 5.81 -6.64
N ILE A 53 5.25 6.18 -5.52
CA ILE A 53 5.73 7.30 -4.68
C ILE A 53 7.16 7.03 -4.19
N ILE A 54 7.48 5.80 -3.79
CA ILE A 54 8.84 5.41 -3.38
C ILE A 54 9.81 5.54 -4.55
N ARG A 55 9.45 5.02 -5.73
CA ARG A 55 10.26 5.14 -6.95
C ARG A 55 10.56 6.61 -7.26
N GLU A 56 9.55 7.48 -7.29
CA GLU A 56 9.74 8.89 -7.63
C GLU A 56 10.65 9.60 -6.62
N ALA A 57 10.49 9.33 -5.32
CA ALA A 57 11.36 9.89 -4.29
C ALA A 57 12.83 9.43 -4.47
N PHE A 58 13.04 8.16 -4.79
CA PHE A 58 14.39 7.63 -5.03
C PHE A 58 15.02 8.18 -6.31
N PHE A 59 14.22 8.38 -7.36
CA PHE A 59 14.67 8.97 -8.62
C PHE A 59 15.03 10.44 -8.43
N GLN A 60 14.21 11.21 -7.71
CA GLN A 60 14.52 12.60 -7.36
C GLN A 60 15.80 12.70 -6.53
N TYR A 61 15.99 11.82 -5.55
CA TYR A 61 17.24 11.70 -4.81
C TYR A 61 18.42 11.41 -5.75
N PHE A 62 18.28 10.43 -6.63
CA PHE A 62 19.34 10.06 -7.58
C PHE A 62 19.73 11.23 -8.47
N TYR A 63 18.76 11.94 -9.05
CA TYR A 63 19.03 13.11 -9.90
C TYR A 63 19.82 14.19 -9.17
N ARG A 64 19.49 14.46 -7.91
CA ARG A 64 20.24 15.42 -7.09
C ARG A 64 21.70 15.00 -6.92
N ASN A 65 21.95 13.75 -6.56
CA ASN A 65 23.31 13.25 -6.35
C ASN A 65 24.09 13.07 -7.66
N HIS A 66 23.38 12.82 -8.78
CA HIS A 66 23.98 12.83 -10.10
C HIS A 66 24.52 14.21 -10.47
N MET A 67 23.80 15.29 -10.13
CA MET A 67 24.28 16.66 -10.31
C MET A 67 25.51 16.98 -9.43
N ASP A 68 25.57 16.36 -8.24
CA ASP A 68 26.71 16.48 -7.32
C ASP A 68 27.90 15.56 -7.68
N GLY A 69 27.78 14.76 -8.76
CA GLY A 69 28.85 13.89 -9.27
C GLY A 69 28.98 12.53 -8.59
N ASN A 70 28.04 12.16 -7.71
CA ASN A 70 27.99 10.85 -7.04
C ASN A 70 26.64 10.16 -7.27
N PRO A 71 26.32 9.71 -8.50
CA PRO A 71 25.03 9.10 -8.78
C PRO A 71 24.86 7.76 -8.06
N HIS A 72 23.98 7.73 -7.06
CA HIS A 72 23.59 6.50 -6.38
C HIS A 72 22.16 6.59 -5.84
N PHE A 73 21.53 5.43 -5.66
CA PHE A 73 20.28 5.30 -4.91
C PHE A 73 20.55 5.10 -3.42
N PRO A 74 19.54 5.26 -2.53
CA PRO A 74 19.65 4.80 -1.15
C PRO A 74 20.14 3.35 -1.10
N PRO A 75 21.02 2.95 -0.16
CA PRO A 75 21.50 1.57 -0.09
C PRO A 75 20.35 0.61 0.22
N SER A 76 20.40 -0.61 -0.30
CA SER A 76 19.42 -1.66 0.04
C SER A 76 19.46 -1.97 1.55
N PRO A 77 18.32 -2.23 2.22
CA PRO A 77 18.31 -2.65 3.62
C PRO A 77 19.08 -3.95 3.80
N GLN A 78 19.76 -4.10 4.93
CA GLN A 78 20.64 -5.25 5.21
C GLN A 78 20.00 -6.31 6.11
N ASN A 79 18.68 -6.22 6.35
CA ASN A 79 17.93 -7.24 7.07
C ASN A 79 17.61 -8.45 6.16
N GLU A 80 17.14 -9.56 6.74
CA GLU A 80 16.96 -10.85 6.07
C GLU A 80 16.14 -10.79 4.77
N ASN A 81 15.20 -9.85 4.67
CA ASN A 81 14.23 -9.73 3.58
C ASN A 81 14.36 -8.41 2.79
N ASN A 82 15.42 -7.63 3.03
CA ASN A 82 15.63 -6.28 2.49
C ASN A 82 14.41 -5.34 2.71
N LEU A 83 13.67 -5.51 3.81
CA LEU A 83 12.51 -4.69 4.15
C LEU A 83 12.95 -3.27 4.54
N MET A 84 12.22 -2.26 4.08
CA MET A 84 12.45 -0.85 4.45
C MET A 84 11.91 -0.56 5.86
N ASP A 85 12.49 -1.22 6.86
CA ASP A 85 12.09 -1.13 8.27
C ASP A 85 12.51 0.19 8.95
N GLU A 86 12.10 0.37 10.20
CA GLU A 86 12.42 1.58 10.97
C GLU A 86 13.94 1.82 11.11
N THR A 87 14.71 0.74 11.25
CA THR A 87 16.16 0.78 11.38
C THR A 87 16.80 1.37 10.12
N TRP A 88 16.44 0.83 8.96
CA TRP A 88 16.95 1.29 7.67
C TRP A 88 16.46 2.70 7.35
N THR A 89 15.17 2.98 7.54
CA THR A 89 14.58 4.29 7.25
C THR A 89 15.13 5.41 8.14
N SER A 90 15.68 5.06 9.30
CA SER A 90 16.32 6.01 10.23
C SER A 90 17.84 6.05 10.12
N SER A 91 18.46 5.16 9.33
CA SER A 91 19.89 5.15 9.07
C SER A 91 20.26 6.17 8.00
N ALA A 92 21.43 6.79 8.10
CA ALA A 92 21.91 7.71 7.07
C ALA A 92 22.11 6.93 5.76
N ILE A 93 21.68 7.53 4.63
CA ILE A 93 21.88 6.96 3.29
C ILE A 93 23.38 6.86 2.99
N ASP A 94 24.12 7.92 3.33
CA ASP A 94 25.58 7.96 3.26
C ASP A 94 26.10 8.85 4.40
N SER A 95 26.58 8.23 5.47
CA SER A 95 27.09 8.93 6.65
C SER A 95 28.35 9.76 6.39
N THR A 96 29.04 9.54 5.27
CA THR A 96 30.26 10.26 4.89
C THR A 96 29.95 11.58 4.17
N ILE A 97 28.78 11.66 3.52
CA ILE A 97 28.36 12.81 2.73
C ILE A 97 27.25 13.61 3.43
N SER A 98 26.25 12.93 4.02
CA SER A 98 25.07 13.60 4.57
C SER A 98 24.33 12.76 5.62
N GLY A 99 23.83 13.43 6.66
CA GLY A 99 22.90 12.82 7.62
C GLY A 99 21.49 12.57 7.08
N LEU A 100 21.27 12.69 5.76
CA LEU A 100 19.97 12.44 5.12
C LEU A 100 19.60 10.96 5.24
N ARG A 101 18.41 10.69 5.76
CA ARG A 101 17.89 9.32 5.94
C ARG A 101 16.81 9.02 4.90
N PRO A 102 16.53 7.75 4.56
CA PRO A 102 15.51 7.42 3.57
C PRO A 102 14.13 8.01 3.87
N LYS A 103 13.73 8.06 5.15
CA LYS A 103 12.46 8.67 5.54
C LYS A 103 12.39 10.17 5.24
N ASP A 104 13.53 10.84 5.22
CA ASP A 104 13.62 12.29 4.99
C ASP A 104 13.42 12.65 3.50
N LEU A 105 13.36 11.66 2.60
CA LEU A 105 13.01 11.83 1.19
C LEU A 105 11.51 12.07 0.98
N PHE A 106 10.69 11.83 2.01
CA PHE A 106 9.25 11.94 1.96
C PHE A 106 8.77 13.11 2.82
N VAL A 107 7.75 13.83 2.34
CA VAL A 107 7.16 14.96 3.06
C VAL A 107 6.61 14.55 4.43
N THR A 108 6.02 13.35 4.52
CA THR A 108 5.49 12.75 5.75
C THR A 108 6.58 12.30 6.72
N ARG A 109 7.85 12.32 6.31
CA ARG A 109 8.98 11.72 7.05
C ARG A 109 8.80 10.23 7.35
N GLU A 110 8.04 9.55 6.51
CA GLU A 110 7.74 8.13 6.60
C GLU A 110 7.78 7.53 5.19
N VAL A 111 8.37 6.34 5.08
CA VAL A 111 8.37 5.60 3.82
C VAL A 111 7.00 4.91 3.66
N PRO A 112 6.31 5.09 2.52
CA PRO A 112 5.04 4.41 2.27
C PRO A 112 5.14 2.89 2.42
N THR A 113 4.12 2.29 3.02
CA THR A 113 4.00 0.84 3.26
C THR A 113 2.88 0.24 2.40
N ASN A 114 2.65 -1.06 2.50
CA ASN A 114 1.43 -1.66 1.98
C ASN A 114 0.19 -1.25 2.82
N ASN A 115 -0.99 -1.69 2.41
CA ASN A 115 -2.28 -1.44 3.04
C ASN A 115 -2.41 -1.99 4.47
N LEU A 116 -1.55 -2.94 4.85
CA LEU A 116 -1.47 -3.52 6.20
C LEU A 116 -0.40 -2.86 7.07
N LYS A 117 0.23 -1.79 6.58
CA LYS A 117 1.36 -1.08 7.23
C LYS A 117 2.64 -1.89 7.31
N THR A 118 2.78 -2.93 6.49
CA THR A 118 4.01 -3.71 6.35
C THR A 118 4.93 -3.02 5.33
N PRO A 119 6.22 -2.81 5.66
CA PRO A 119 7.19 -2.24 4.72
C PRO A 119 7.39 -3.10 3.47
N PHE A 120 7.66 -2.46 2.33
CA PHE A 120 8.08 -3.17 1.13
C PHE A 120 9.57 -3.57 1.22
N SER A 121 9.94 -4.60 0.48
CA SER A 121 11.33 -4.99 0.23
C SER A 121 11.93 -4.13 -0.87
N TYR A 122 13.18 -3.70 -0.72
CA TYR A 122 13.89 -2.82 -1.65
C TYR A 122 15.30 -3.34 -1.93
N THR A 123 15.66 -3.44 -3.21
CA THR A 123 17.04 -3.65 -3.63
C THR A 123 17.43 -2.72 -4.79
N ASN A 124 18.72 -2.45 -4.92
CA ASN A 124 19.29 -1.75 -6.06
C ASN A 124 20.49 -2.50 -6.64
N HIS A 125 20.77 -2.26 -7.93
CA HIS A 125 21.96 -2.75 -8.60
C HIS A 125 22.30 -1.84 -9.79
N THR A 126 23.57 -1.87 -10.23
CA THR A 126 24.04 -1.08 -11.37
C THR A 126 24.61 -2.03 -12.42
N VAL A 127 24.27 -1.82 -13.68
CA VAL A 127 24.74 -2.61 -14.81
C VAL A 127 25.42 -1.69 -15.82
N TYR A 128 26.56 -2.13 -16.35
CA TYR A 128 27.21 -1.44 -17.47
C TYR A 128 26.62 -1.92 -18.79
N ASP A 129 25.98 -1.01 -19.52
CA ASP A 129 25.47 -1.24 -20.86
C ASP A 129 26.60 -1.05 -21.88
N SER A 130 27.09 -2.16 -22.44
CA SER A 130 28.19 -2.14 -23.40
C SER A 130 27.82 -1.54 -24.76
N LEU A 131 26.54 -1.53 -25.12
CA LEU A 131 26.04 -0.97 -26.39
C LEU A 131 25.93 0.54 -26.30
N ALA A 132 25.30 1.04 -25.24
CA ALA A 132 25.13 2.46 -24.98
C ALA A 132 26.37 3.12 -24.35
N LYS A 133 27.33 2.32 -23.86
CA LYS A 133 28.53 2.77 -23.12
C LYS A 133 28.19 3.62 -21.89
N GLU A 134 27.12 3.25 -21.20
CA GLU A 134 26.61 3.96 -20.02
C GLU A 134 26.37 3.00 -18.84
N LEU A 135 26.36 3.56 -17.62
CA LEU A 135 25.90 2.84 -16.44
C LEU A 135 24.38 3.02 -16.33
N ARG A 136 23.66 1.90 -16.21
CA ARG A 136 22.22 1.87 -15.96
C ARG A 136 21.97 1.46 -14.53
N TYR A 137 21.13 2.22 -13.84
CA TYR A 137 20.85 2.01 -12.43
C TYR A 137 19.45 1.43 -12.27
N TYR A 138 19.33 0.42 -11.42
CA TYR A 138 18.09 -0.32 -11.22
C TYR A 138 17.67 -0.27 -9.76
N ILE A 139 16.36 -0.17 -9.55
CA ILE A 139 15.71 -0.43 -8.27
C ILE A 139 14.64 -1.48 -8.44
N VAL A 140 14.50 -2.33 -7.43
CA VAL A 140 13.47 -3.37 -7.37
C VAL A 140 12.72 -3.21 -6.05
N ILE A 141 11.41 -3.07 -6.13
CA ILE A 141 10.52 -2.98 -4.97
C ILE A 141 9.57 -4.17 -5.00
N LYS A 142 9.46 -4.90 -3.90
CA LYS A 142 8.64 -6.11 -3.78
C LYS A 142 7.75 -6.06 -2.54
N ASP A 143 6.56 -6.62 -2.66
CA ASP A 143 5.70 -6.87 -1.51
C ASP A 143 5.84 -8.33 -1.05
N LEU A 144 6.33 -8.52 0.17
CA LEU A 144 6.58 -9.84 0.76
C LEU A 144 5.54 -10.22 1.82
N ASP A 145 4.52 -9.39 2.01
CA ASP A 145 3.46 -9.63 2.99
C ASP A 145 2.38 -10.56 2.40
N TYR A 146 2.25 -11.77 2.97
CA TYR A 146 1.32 -12.80 2.50
C TYR A 146 -0.14 -12.33 2.50
N ASP A 147 -0.52 -11.48 3.45
CA ASP A 147 -1.90 -11.01 3.61
C ASP A 147 -2.20 -9.81 2.69
N SER A 148 -1.19 -9.29 1.99
CA SER A 148 -1.34 -8.17 1.06
C SER A 148 -1.97 -8.59 -0.27
N PRO A 149 -2.86 -7.77 -0.86
CA PRO A 149 -3.38 -7.99 -2.21
C PRO A 149 -2.32 -7.89 -3.31
N THR A 150 -1.12 -7.36 -3.00
CA THR A 150 0.04 -7.28 -3.91
C THR A 150 1.16 -8.27 -3.55
N TYR A 151 0.90 -9.26 -2.70
CA TYR A 151 1.89 -10.28 -2.33
C TYR A 151 2.61 -10.87 -3.55
N GLN A 152 3.95 -10.92 -3.49
CA GLN A 152 4.88 -11.39 -4.53
C GLN A 152 4.90 -10.55 -5.82
N GLU A 153 4.18 -9.44 -5.90
CA GLU A 153 4.37 -8.49 -6.99
C GLU A 153 5.75 -7.82 -6.85
N SER A 154 6.47 -7.76 -7.96
CA SER A 154 7.80 -7.18 -8.08
C SER A 154 7.80 -6.12 -9.16
N TYR A 155 8.34 -4.96 -8.82
CA TYR A 155 8.43 -3.81 -9.70
C TYR A 155 9.89 -3.42 -9.86
N GLU A 156 10.39 -3.54 -11.08
CA GLU A 156 11.74 -3.11 -11.45
C GLU A 156 11.66 -1.81 -12.25
N TYR A 157 12.49 -0.84 -11.86
CA TYR A 157 12.61 0.44 -12.55
C TYR A 157 14.07 0.71 -12.84
N SER A 158 14.34 1.36 -13.97
CA SER A 158 15.68 1.79 -14.33
C SER A 158 15.73 3.25 -14.73
N ILE A 159 16.93 3.80 -14.66
CA ILE A 159 17.32 5.12 -15.11
C ILE A 159 18.71 5.07 -15.75
#